data_AF-Q3M7N9-F1
#
_entry.id   AF-Q3M7N9-F1
#
_cell.length_a   1.000
_cell.length_b   1.000
_cell.length_c   1.000
_cell.angle_alpha   90.00
_cell.angle_beta   90.00
_cell.angle_gamma   90.00
#
_symmetry.space_group_name_H-M   'P 1'
#
loop_
_entity.id
_entity.type
_entity.pdbx_description
1 polymer ?
#
loop_
_entity_poly.entity_id
_entity_poly.type
_entity_poly.pdbx_seq_one_letter_code
_entity_poly.pdbx_strand_id
1 'polypeptide(L)'
;MKNTDNLLSENEIISLGKSLIKIENKLLKKSQNEGKIRIWFQGEEPYFDVFFEFEDDEISWFQLTLRGQSLSWDKKFSGFQTGTTNELSIDDASFYAASKTIENDNQLDWNFIYLVKSIMQIQAEEPAFAKALNLFDKNLND
;
A
#
# COMPACT_ATOMS: atom_id res chain seq x y z
N MET A 1 11.03 -21.85 0.74
CA MET A 1 10.81 -21.98 2.20
C MET A 1 9.93 -20.81 2.62
N LYS A 2 8.67 -21.06 2.96
CA LYS A 2 7.82 -20.08 3.64
C LYS A 2 8.19 -20.11 5.12
N ASN A 3 9.07 -19.20 5.56
CA ASN A 3 9.38 -19.05 6.98
C ASN A 3 8.23 -18.32 7.68
N THR A 4 7.45 -19.12 8.41
CA THR A 4 6.87 -18.85 9.74
C THR A 4 7.03 -17.44 10.33
N ASP A 5 5.89 -16.81 10.61
CA ASP A 5 5.58 -16.05 11.83
C ASP A 5 6.54 -14.93 12.27
N ASN A 6 6.85 -13.99 11.38
CA ASN A 6 7.23 -12.65 11.84
C ASN A 6 5.95 -11.81 12.02
N LEU A 7 5.17 -12.15 13.05
CA LEU A 7 4.13 -11.23 13.53
C LEU A 7 4.88 -10.02 14.09
N LEU A 8 4.80 -8.89 13.38
CA LEU A 8 5.40 -7.64 13.85
C LEU A 8 4.83 -7.29 15.21
N SER A 9 5.70 -6.81 16.09
CA SER A 9 5.27 -6.33 17.39
C SER A 9 4.36 -5.11 17.23
N GLU A 10 3.49 -4.86 18.21
CA GLU A 10 2.62 -3.67 18.22
C GLU A 10 3.44 -2.38 18.09
N ASN A 11 4.60 -2.30 18.74
CA ASN A 11 5.50 -1.15 18.64
C ASN A 11 6.05 -0.96 17.22
N GLU A 12 6.38 -2.04 16.52
CA GLU A 12 6.81 -1.95 15.11
C GLU A 12 5.67 -1.49 14.21
N ILE A 13 4.45 -1.98 14.41
CA ILE A 13 3.27 -1.54 13.65
C ILE A 13 3.02 -0.04 13.87
N ILE A 14 3.07 0.42 15.13
CA ILE A 14 2.94 1.83 15.48
C ILE A 14 4.05 2.65 14.82
N SER A 15 5.29 2.17 14.86
CA SER A 15 6.44 2.84 14.24
C SER A 15 6.26 2.97 12.72
N LEU A 16 5.86 1.89 12.04
CA LEU A 16 5.58 1.89 10.61
C LEU A 16 4.47 2.89 10.28
N GLY A 17 3.33 2.81 10.97
CA GLY A 17 2.21 3.71 10.74
C GLY A 17 2.59 5.18 10.90
N LYS A 18 3.31 5.54 11.97
CA LYS A 18 3.78 6.92 12.22
C LYS A 18 4.82 7.41 11.22
N SER A 19 5.61 6.50 10.64
CA SER A 19 6.63 6.87 9.66
C SER A 19 6.06 7.31 8.31
N LEU A 20 4.79 6.99 8.02
CA LEU A 20 4.14 7.37 6.77
C LEU A 20 3.87 8.88 6.73
N ILE A 21 4.57 9.57 5.82
CA ILE A 21 4.44 11.00 5.62
C ILE A 21 3.94 11.27 4.20
N LYS A 22 2.97 12.19 4.08
CA LYS A 22 2.42 12.63 2.80
C LYS A 22 3.49 13.37 2.00
N ILE A 23 3.73 12.93 0.77
CA ILE A 23 4.63 13.61 -0.16
C ILE A 23 3.84 14.67 -0.91
N GLU A 24 4.38 15.90 -0.97
CA GLU A 24 3.71 17.02 -1.64
C GLU A 24 3.44 16.72 -3.13
N ASN A 25 2.19 16.90 -3.54
CA ASN A 25 1.68 16.63 -4.89
C ASN A 25 2.40 17.39 -6.02
N LYS A 26 3.25 18.39 -5.72
CA LYS A 26 4.06 19.09 -6.74
C LYS A 26 5.08 18.16 -7.43
N LEU A 27 5.39 17.02 -6.80
CA LEU A 27 6.30 16.00 -7.33
C LEU A 27 5.57 14.91 -8.14
N LEU A 28 4.26 14.78 -7.96
CA LEU A 28 3.46 13.80 -8.70
C LEU A 28 3.06 14.42 -10.05
N LYS A 29 3.37 13.73 -11.16
CA LYS A 29 2.89 14.14 -12.48
C LYS A 29 1.37 14.35 -12.39
N LYS A 30 0.90 15.56 -12.70
CA LYS A 30 -0.54 15.82 -12.87
C LYS A 30 -1.06 14.75 -13.82
N SER A 31 -2.01 13.94 -13.35
CA SER A 31 -2.65 12.95 -14.20
C SER A 31 -3.26 13.70 -15.39
N GLN A 32 -3.12 13.15 -16.60
CA GLN A 32 -3.76 13.73 -17.79
C GLN A 32 -5.29 13.56 -17.78
N ASN A 33 -5.83 12.92 -16.74
CA ASN A 33 -7.25 12.66 -16.56
C ASN A 33 -7.83 13.69 -15.59
N GLU A 34 -8.52 14.69 -16.13
CA GLU A 34 -9.34 15.61 -15.35
C GLU A 34 -10.24 14.82 -14.39
N GLY A 35 -10.18 15.14 -13.09
CA GLY A 35 -10.97 14.47 -12.05
C GLY A 35 -10.25 13.42 -11.21
N LYS A 36 -9.02 12.99 -11.58
CA LYS A 36 -8.26 11.99 -10.79
C LYS A 36 -7.14 12.61 -9.98
N ILE A 37 -7.19 12.44 -8.66
CA ILE A 37 -6.17 12.89 -7.72
C ILE A 37 -5.38 11.69 -7.23
N ARG A 38 -4.05 11.75 -7.36
CA ARG A 38 -3.15 10.78 -6.72
C ARG A 38 -2.50 11.39 -5.50
N ILE A 39 -2.51 10.65 -4.40
CA ILE A 39 -1.81 10.99 -3.16
C ILE A 39 -0.76 9.90 -2.90
N TRP A 40 0.40 10.31 -2.42
CA TRP A 40 1.49 9.41 -2.05
C TRP A 40 1.90 9.66 -0.61
N PHE A 41 2.04 8.58 0.15
CA PHE A 41 2.67 8.55 1.46
C PHE A 41 3.93 7.68 1.39
N GLN A 42 5.02 8.17 1.96
CA GLN A 42 6.28 7.45 2.02
C GLN A 42 6.63 7.18 3.48
N GLY A 43 6.98 5.93 3.79
CA GLY A 43 7.51 5.53 5.09
C GLY A 43 9.02 5.76 5.18
N GLU A 44 9.57 5.63 6.38
CA GLU A 44 11.02 5.76 6.62
C GLU A 44 11.82 4.55 6.13
N GLU A 45 11.19 3.37 6.04
CA GLU A 45 11.84 2.17 5.51
C GLU A 45 11.94 2.20 3.98
N PRO A 46 13.03 1.66 3.38
CA PRO A 46 13.12 1.47 1.94
C PRO A 46 11.93 0.66 1.41
N TYR A 47 11.38 1.11 0.28
CA TYR A 47 10.25 0.45 -0.40
C TYR A 47 8.99 0.31 0.48
N PHE A 48 8.83 1.19 1.48
CA PHE A 48 7.57 1.36 2.21
C PHE A 48 6.83 2.60 1.71
N ASP A 49 5.74 2.39 0.98
CA ASP A 49 4.91 3.46 0.45
C ASP A 49 3.43 3.08 0.40
N VAL A 50 2.58 4.10 0.33
CA VAL A 50 1.15 3.97 0.05
C VAL A 50 0.75 4.98 -1.00
N PHE A 51 0.15 4.51 -2.08
CA PHE A 51 -0.49 5.34 -3.08
C PHE A 51 -2.01 5.21 -2.99
N PHE A 52 -2.69 6.34 -3.09
CA PHE A 52 -4.13 6.41 -3.25
C PHE A 52 -4.46 7.16 -4.53
N GLU A 53 -5.39 6.63 -5.32
CA GLU A 53 -6.06 7.34 -6.39
C GLU A 53 -7.50 7.61 -5.98
N PHE A 54 -7.93 8.85 -6.18
CA PHE A 54 -9.29 9.31 -5.95
C PHE A 54 -9.93 9.75 -7.26
N GLU A 55 -11.22 9.45 -7.40
CA GLU A 55 -12.10 9.90 -8.46
C GLU A 55 -13.41 10.34 -7.81
N ASP A 56 -13.81 11.61 -8.00
CA ASP A 56 -14.98 12.21 -7.36
C ASP A 56 -15.00 12.07 -5.82
N ASP A 57 -13.84 12.28 -5.19
CA ASP A 57 -13.61 12.11 -3.74
C ASP A 57 -13.74 10.66 -3.22
N GLU A 58 -13.93 9.66 -4.08
CA GLU A 58 -13.93 8.25 -3.68
C GLU A 58 -12.62 7.57 -4.07
N ILE A 59 -12.17 6.59 -3.27
CA ILE A 59 -10.98 5.80 -3.64
C ILE A 59 -11.32 5.00 -4.90
N SER A 60 -10.58 5.23 -5.98
CA SER A 60 -10.66 4.41 -7.19
C SER A 60 -9.67 3.26 -7.18
N TRP A 61 -8.52 3.47 -6.53
CA TRP A 61 -7.44 2.51 -6.44
C TRP A 61 -6.51 2.85 -5.27
N PHE A 62 -5.92 1.85 -4.64
CA PHE A 62 -4.76 2.07 -3.77
C PHE A 62 -3.77 0.91 -3.83
N GLN A 63 -2.54 1.20 -3.44
CA GLN A 63 -1.51 0.19 -3.23
C GLN A 63 -0.61 0.58 -2.08
N LEU A 64 -0.38 -0.35 -1.16
CA LEU A 64 0.68 -0.27 -0.17
C LEU A 64 1.77 -1.27 -0.54
N THR A 65 3.02 -0.85 -0.36
CA THR A 65 4.19 -1.73 -0.41
C THR A 65 4.83 -1.79 0.96
N LEU A 66 5.23 -2.96 1.43
CA LEU A 66 6.12 -3.10 2.58
C LEU A 66 7.02 -4.33 2.39
N ARG A 67 8.34 -4.15 2.49
CA ARG A 67 9.33 -5.24 2.58
C ARG A 67 9.20 -6.32 1.51
N GLY A 68 9.01 -5.92 0.26
CA GLY A 68 8.87 -6.86 -0.86
C GLY A 68 7.47 -7.45 -1.03
N GLN A 69 6.50 -7.03 -0.22
CA GLN A 69 5.09 -7.40 -0.34
C GLN A 69 4.26 -6.19 -0.76
N SER A 70 3.15 -6.44 -1.42
CA SER A 70 2.20 -5.41 -1.82
C SER A 70 0.77 -5.83 -1.56
N LEU A 71 -0.06 -4.86 -1.18
CA LEU A 71 -1.50 -4.99 -1.09
C LEU A 71 -2.09 -3.92 -1.99
N SER A 72 -2.96 -4.32 -2.90
CA SER A 72 -3.70 -3.40 -3.75
C SER A 72 -5.20 -3.65 -3.69
N TRP A 73 -5.95 -2.61 -4.04
CA TRP A 73 -7.39 -2.64 -4.22
C TRP A 73 -7.76 -1.75 -5.39
N ASP A 74 -8.70 -2.20 -6.22
CA ASP A 74 -9.20 -1.47 -7.38
C ASP A 74 -10.74 -1.54 -7.42
N LYS A 75 -11.39 -0.39 -7.59
CA LYS A 75 -12.86 -0.29 -7.64
C LYS A 75 -13.50 -1.16 -8.73
N LYS A 76 -12.77 -1.51 -9.79
CA LYS A 76 -13.27 -2.31 -10.91
C LYS A 76 -13.35 -3.80 -10.58
N PHE A 77 -12.49 -4.27 -9.69
CA PHE A 77 -12.37 -5.69 -9.34
C PHE A 77 -12.92 -5.98 -7.94
N SER A 78 -13.23 -4.93 -7.15
CA SER A 78 -13.94 -5.01 -5.87
C SER A 78 -13.39 -6.06 -4.90
N GLY A 79 -12.08 -6.15 -4.81
CA GLY A 79 -11.40 -7.11 -3.95
C GLY A 79 -9.95 -6.72 -3.70
N PHE A 80 -9.39 -7.21 -2.60
CA PHE A 80 -7.97 -7.09 -2.34
C PHE A 80 -7.17 -8.04 -3.23
N GLN A 81 -5.95 -7.62 -3.56
CA GLN A 81 -4.95 -8.46 -4.21
C GLN A 81 -3.62 -8.27 -3.49
N THR A 82 -3.07 -9.36 -2.96
CA THR A 82 -1.70 -9.39 -2.44
C THR A 82 -0.72 -9.79 -3.54
N GLY A 83 0.54 -9.43 -3.36
CA GLY A 83 1.58 -9.79 -4.30
C GLY A 83 2.96 -9.57 -3.72
N THR A 84 3.97 -10.00 -4.46
CA THR A 84 5.38 -9.76 -4.14
C THR A 84 6.00 -8.82 -5.15
N THR A 85 6.99 -8.06 -4.70
CA THR A 85 7.70 -7.09 -5.51
C THR A 85 9.10 -7.59 -5.80
N ASN A 86 9.60 -7.32 -7.00
CA ASN A 86 10.99 -7.61 -7.36
C ASN A 86 12.00 -6.62 -6.77
N GLU A 87 11.60 -5.75 -5.84
CA GLU A 87 12.46 -4.70 -5.28
C GLU A 87 13.65 -5.26 -4.48
N LEU A 88 13.56 -6.53 -4.08
CA LEU A 88 14.62 -7.23 -3.37
C LEU A 88 15.48 -8.14 -4.29
N SER A 89 15.22 -8.20 -5.60
CA SER A 89 16.06 -8.95 -6.53
C SER A 89 17.31 -8.13 -6.90
N ILE A 90 18.43 -8.43 -6.23
CA ILE A 90 19.71 -7.70 -6.28
C ILE A 90 20.56 -8.08 -7.51
N ASP A 91 19.95 -8.34 -8.68
CA ASP A 91 20.74 -8.69 -9.87
C ASP A 91 21.20 -7.48 -10.69
N ASP A 92 20.75 -6.25 -10.39
CA ASP A 92 21.35 -5.06 -11.01
C ASP A 92 21.13 -3.75 -10.23
N ALA A 93 21.86 -3.58 -9.12
CA ALA A 93 21.86 -2.33 -8.33
C ALA A 93 22.49 -1.12 -9.07
N SER A 94 22.90 -1.29 -10.33
CA SER A 94 23.61 -0.28 -11.11
C SER A 94 22.68 0.66 -11.90
N PHE A 95 21.39 0.35 -12.00
CA PHE A 95 20.39 1.24 -12.57
C PHE A 95 19.09 1.17 -11.76
N TYR A 96 18.74 2.26 -11.07
CA TYR A 96 17.39 2.49 -10.53
C TYR A 96 16.41 2.61 -11.71
N ALA A 97 16.05 1.49 -12.33
CA ALA A 97 14.99 1.44 -13.31
C ALA A 97 13.66 1.62 -12.57
N ALA A 98 12.97 2.71 -12.90
CA ALA A 98 11.69 3.13 -12.34
C ALA A 98 10.52 2.21 -12.76
N SER A 99 10.64 0.90 -12.55
CA SER A 99 9.57 -0.07 -12.76
C SER A 99 9.61 -1.12 -11.66
N LYS A 100 8.91 -0.83 -10.57
CA LYS A 100 8.50 -1.86 -9.62
C LYS A 100 7.57 -2.83 -10.34
N THR A 101 7.93 -4.11 -10.41
CA THR A 101 7.05 -5.15 -10.92
C THR A 101 6.39 -5.84 -9.72
N ILE A 102 5.07 -5.98 -9.79
CA ILE A 102 4.28 -6.70 -8.80
C ILE A 102 3.80 -7.98 -9.44
N GLU A 103 4.15 -9.10 -8.82
CA GLU A 103 3.60 -10.40 -9.14
C GLU A 103 2.48 -10.69 -8.16
N ASN A 104 1.25 -10.76 -8.69
CA ASN A 104 0.08 -11.07 -7.89
C ASN A 104 0.19 -12.49 -7.31
N ASP A 105 -0.15 -12.63 -6.03
CA ASP A 105 -0.23 -13.93 -5.41
C ASP A 105 -1.42 -14.72 -5.97
N ASN A 106 -1.24 -16.03 -6.14
CA ASN A 106 -2.32 -16.95 -6.51
C ASN A 106 -3.40 -17.08 -5.43
N GLN A 107 -3.07 -16.74 -4.18
CA GLN A 107 -3.96 -16.75 -3.02
C GLN A 107 -3.64 -15.54 -2.15
N LEU A 108 -4.67 -14.94 -1.55
CA LEU A 108 -4.50 -13.79 -0.68
C LEU A 108 -3.67 -14.14 0.56
N ASP A 109 -2.69 -13.30 0.86
CA ASP A 109 -1.99 -13.30 2.14
C ASP A 109 -2.81 -12.51 3.18
N TRP A 110 -3.69 -13.23 3.90
CA TRP A 110 -4.53 -12.64 4.94
C TRP A 110 -3.73 -12.02 6.09
N ASN A 111 -2.58 -12.60 6.45
CA ASN A 111 -1.73 -12.04 7.50
C ASN A 111 -1.21 -10.67 7.08
N PHE A 112 -0.78 -10.55 5.82
CA PHE A 112 -0.36 -9.28 5.26
C PHE A 112 -1.52 -8.27 5.18
N ILE A 113 -2.72 -8.69 4.76
CA ILE A 113 -3.91 -7.83 4.74
C ILE A 113 -4.21 -7.26 6.14
N TYR A 114 -4.21 -8.11 7.19
CA TYR A 114 -4.45 -7.65 8.56
C TYR A 114 -3.34 -6.73 9.06
N LEU A 115 -2.08 -7.03 8.76
CA LEU A 115 -0.96 -6.16 9.08
C LEU A 115 -1.13 -4.77 8.45
N VAL A 116 -1.47 -4.72 7.17
CA VAL A 116 -1.70 -3.44 6.47
C VAL A 116 -2.86 -2.68 7.10
N LYS A 117 -3.96 -3.35 7.43
CA LYS A 117 -5.08 -2.73 8.15
C LYS A 117 -4.60 -2.10 9.47
N SER A 118 -3.81 -2.83 10.27
CA SER A 118 -3.27 -2.33 11.54
C SER A 118 -2.33 -1.14 11.37
N ILE A 119 -1.47 -1.13 10.34
CA ILE A 119 -0.62 0.02 10.02
C ILE A 119 -1.47 1.24 9.64
N MET A 120 -2.48 1.06 8.77
CA MET A 120 -3.36 2.16 8.33
C MET A 120 -4.20 2.74 9.48
N GLN A 121 -4.59 1.92 10.47
CA GLN A 121 -5.32 2.38 11.65
C GLN A 121 -4.56 3.42 12.47
N ILE A 122 -3.23 3.39 12.47
CA ILE A 122 -2.40 4.39 13.15
C ILE A 122 -2.58 5.78 12.55
N GLN A 123 -2.93 5.85 11.26
CA GLN A 123 -3.13 7.09 10.50
C GLN A 123 -4.61 7.36 10.20
N ALA A 124 -5.54 6.80 10.98
CA ALA A 124 -6.98 6.90 10.72
C ALA A 124 -7.54 8.33 10.70
N GLU A 125 -6.82 9.31 11.24
CA GLU A 125 -7.20 10.73 11.17
C GLU A 125 -6.94 11.36 9.79
N GLU A 126 -6.02 10.81 8.99
CA GLU A 126 -5.82 11.28 7.61
C GLU A 126 -6.94 10.73 6.71
N PRO A 127 -7.66 11.60 5.97
CA PRO A 127 -8.86 11.21 5.23
C PRO A 127 -8.67 10.05 4.25
N ALA A 128 -7.50 9.95 3.62
CA ALA A 128 -7.20 8.88 2.67
C ALA A 128 -7.16 7.50 3.35
N PHE A 129 -6.53 7.42 4.53
CA PHE A 129 -6.46 6.19 5.31
C PHE A 129 -7.81 5.84 5.92
N ALA A 130 -8.57 6.82 6.42
CA ALA A 130 -9.93 6.59 6.92
C ALA A 130 -10.83 5.96 5.84
N LYS A 131 -10.79 6.48 4.61
CA LYS A 131 -11.56 5.92 3.48
C LYS A 131 -11.09 4.51 3.12
N ALA A 132 -9.78 4.25 3.16
CA ALA A 132 -9.24 2.92 2.90
C ALA A 132 -9.68 1.90 3.96
N LEU A 133 -9.68 2.27 5.24
CA LEU A 133 -10.13 1.41 6.34
C LEU A 133 -11.59 0.97 6.18
N ASN A 134 -12.47 1.85 5.67
CA ASN A 134 -13.84 1.48 5.34
C ASN A 134 -13.92 0.39 4.25
N LEU A 135 -12.94 0.32 3.34
CA LEU A 135 -12.86 -0.77 2.36
C LEU A 135 -12.52 -2.10 3.04
N PHE A 136 -11.60 -2.10 4.01
CA PHE A 136 -11.31 -3.31 4.79
C PHE A 136 -12.56 -3.80 5.53
N ASP A 137 -13.33 -2.92 6.14
CA ASP A 137 -14.54 -3.32 6.87
C ASP A 137 -15.64 -3.88 5.96
N LYS A 138 -15.71 -3.42 4.70
CA LYS A 138 -16.64 -3.97 3.70
C LYS A 138 -16.19 -5.33 3.16
N ASN A 139 -14.88 -5.52 2.93
CA ASN A 139 -14.35 -6.71 2.25
C ASN A 139 -13.92 -7.84 3.22
N LEU A 140 -13.92 -7.60 4.53
CA LEU A 140 -13.54 -8.60 5.55
C LEU A 140 -14.74 -9.19 6.32
N ASN A 141 -15.95 -8.69 6.07
CA ASN A 141 -17.18 -9.12 6.75
C ASN A 141 -18.10 -10.00 5.87
N ASP A 142 -17.61 -10.48 4.72
CA ASP A 142 -18.31 -11.42 3.83
C ASP A 142 -17.79 -12.86 3.97
#